data_AF-A0A6J0GZ97-F1
#
_entry.id   AF-A0A6J0GZ97-F1
#
_cell.length_a   1.000
_cell.length_b   1.000
_cell.length_c   1.000
_cell.angle_alpha   90.00
_cell.angle_beta   90.00
_cell.angle_gamma   90.00
#
_symmetry.space_group_name_H-M   'P 1'
#
loop_
_entity.id
_entity.type
_entity.pdbx_description
1 polymer ?
#
loop_
_entity_poly.entity_id
_entity_poly.type
_entity_poly.pdbx_seq_one_letter_code
_entity_poly.pdbx_strand_id
1 'polypeptide(L)'
;MSWAVEEWKEGLSPRVLQKIHELESQVDKLKKERQQRQYQLETLEAALQKQKQKVENEKNESAILKRENQSLMELCDNLEKAKQKISHDLQVKESQVNIQSGQLNSSKKDIERLEQELKRYKCELERSQQTSTAGDVSLSGTPQQSFTAPLTPVQSNNGAKFEELEEKYKKKVQENKELELQLRTIQLKKINQPHSQSSLSHREIARHQASSSVFSWQQEKTPSRNRETPARGSSAASSFLGEKETNSSIISEKNEFDNSFFENCNSSLVIQLKAQNQELNSTIKDLEQQLQAQEKVNRSHVNKHQETELELDRMKLELTEKDKALNKTRDKLTQMRTQLDQATTQVQMMEQKVKRLSEELNCQRQNAESVCQSLEQKIKAKEKEYQQ
;
A
#
# COMPACT_ATOMS: atom_id res chain seq x y z
N MET A 1 69.51 41.31 9.82
CA MET A 1 70.97 41.46 9.86
C MET A 1 71.47 41.28 8.44
N SER A 2 71.74 42.35 7.70
CA SER A 2 72.08 42.27 6.26
C SER A 2 73.21 43.21 5.89
N TRP A 3 74.26 43.30 6.72
CA TRP A 3 75.43 44.13 6.43
C TRP A 3 76.59 43.31 5.84
N ALA A 4 76.62 41.98 6.01
CA ALA A 4 77.70 41.12 5.52
C ALA A 4 77.52 40.56 4.09
N VAL A 5 76.46 40.96 3.36
CA VAL A 5 76.11 40.32 2.07
C VAL A 5 76.92 40.91 0.89
N GLU A 6 77.48 42.11 1.03
CA GLU A 6 78.22 42.79 -0.04
C GLU A 6 79.71 43.02 0.27
N GLU A 7 80.17 42.85 1.50
CA GLU A 7 81.58 43.04 1.89
C GLU A 7 82.53 42.12 1.08
N TRP A 8 82.09 40.91 0.70
CA TRP A 8 82.90 40.00 -0.14
C TRP A 8 83.02 40.45 -1.60
N LYS A 9 82.19 41.41 -2.03
CA LYS A 9 82.21 41.97 -3.38
C LYS A 9 83.21 43.14 -3.48
N GLU A 10 83.70 43.67 -2.37
CA GLU A 10 84.71 44.74 -2.33
C GLU A 10 86.05 44.25 -2.90
N GLY A 11 86.67 45.05 -3.78
CA GLY A 11 87.95 44.72 -4.44
C GLY A 11 87.84 43.86 -5.71
N LEU A 12 86.65 43.40 -6.10
CA LEU A 12 86.43 42.68 -7.36
C LEU A 12 86.42 43.63 -8.57
N SER A 13 86.93 43.17 -9.72
CA SER A 13 86.88 43.97 -10.95
C SER A 13 85.42 44.19 -11.41
N PRO A 14 85.11 45.33 -12.08
CA PRO A 14 83.75 45.62 -12.56
C PRO A 14 83.13 44.51 -13.42
N ARG A 15 83.95 43.82 -14.23
CA ARG A 15 83.53 42.72 -15.08
C ARG A 15 83.07 41.50 -14.28
N VAL A 16 83.71 41.23 -13.15
CA VAL A 16 83.35 40.13 -12.25
C VAL A 16 82.06 40.48 -11.50
N LEU A 17 81.92 41.72 -11.01
CA LEU A 17 80.71 42.20 -10.35
C LEU A 17 79.48 42.15 -11.27
N GLN A 18 79.64 42.56 -12.54
CA GLN A 18 78.57 42.46 -13.53
C GLN A 18 78.13 41.01 -13.74
N LYS A 19 79.08 40.07 -13.78
CA LYS A 19 78.77 38.65 -13.94
C LYS A 19 78.07 38.05 -12.72
N ILE A 20 78.48 38.45 -11.51
CA ILE A 20 77.81 38.06 -10.26
C ILE A 20 76.36 38.53 -10.28
N HIS A 21 76.11 39.81 -10.62
CA HIS A 21 74.76 40.36 -10.68
C HIS A 21 73.88 39.62 -11.71
N GLU A 22 74.43 39.29 -12.87
CA GLU A 22 73.72 38.49 -13.88
C GLU A 22 73.36 37.09 -13.36
N LEU A 23 74.29 36.41 -12.68
CA LEU A 23 74.03 35.10 -12.08
C LEU A 23 73.01 35.16 -10.94
N GLU A 24 73.06 36.19 -10.09
CA GLU A 24 72.07 36.44 -9.03
C GLU A 24 70.67 36.63 -9.65
N SER A 25 70.55 37.43 -10.71
CA SER A 25 69.31 37.61 -11.46
C SER A 25 68.78 36.30 -12.06
N GLN A 26 69.66 35.47 -12.62
CA GLN A 26 69.29 34.15 -13.14
C GLN A 26 68.79 33.20 -12.04
N VAL A 27 69.46 33.18 -10.88
CA VAL A 27 69.04 32.38 -9.72
C VAL A 27 67.65 32.80 -9.24
N ASP A 28 67.38 34.11 -9.16
CA ASP A 28 66.07 34.61 -8.75
C ASP A 28 64.97 34.29 -9.76
N LYS A 29 65.28 34.35 -11.07
CA LYS A 29 64.37 33.91 -12.13
C LYS A 29 64.04 32.42 -11.98
N LEU A 30 65.05 31.57 -11.80
CA LEU A 30 64.86 30.12 -11.62
C LEU A 30 64.08 29.79 -10.33
N LYS A 31 64.30 30.53 -9.24
CA LYS A 31 63.51 30.36 -8.00
C LYS A 31 62.03 30.66 -8.22
N LYS A 32 61.70 31.77 -8.90
CA LYS A 32 60.32 32.14 -9.25
C LYS A 32 59.69 31.10 -10.18
N GLU A 33 60.42 30.65 -11.19
CA GLU A 33 59.96 29.62 -12.12
C GLU A 33 59.71 28.28 -11.41
N ARG A 34 60.58 27.89 -10.48
CA ARG A 34 60.38 26.71 -9.63
C ARG A 34 59.13 26.83 -8.77
N GLN A 35 58.92 27.97 -8.11
CA GLN A 35 57.71 28.21 -7.30
C GLN A 35 56.43 28.17 -8.14
N GLN A 36 56.46 28.78 -9.34
CA GLN A 36 55.33 28.72 -10.26
C GLN A 36 55.01 27.30 -10.69
N ARG A 37 56.04 26.50 -11.06
CA ARG A 37 55.85 25.08 -11.42
C ARG A 37 55.32 24.27 -10.25
N GLN A 38 55.82 24.51 -9.03
CA GLN A 38 55.35 23.83 -7.83
C GLN A 38 53.86 24.10 -7.59
N TYR A 39 53.43 25.36 -7.67
CA TYR A 39 52.03 25.73 -7.54
C TYR A 39 51.14 25.09 -8.62
N GLN A 40 51.61 25.05 -9.87
CA GLN A 40 50.90 24.36 -10.96
C GLN A 40 50.75 22.87 -10.68
N LEU A 41 51.81 22.21 -10.20
CA LEU A 41 51.80 20.80 -9.85
C LEU A 41 50.81 20.52 -8.72
N GLU A 42 50.84 21.30 -7.63
CA GLU A 42 49.89 21.18 -6.51
C GLU A 42 48.44 21.38 -6.96
N THR A 43 48.20 22.34 -7.87
CA THR A 43 46.87 22.59 -8.43
C THR A 43 46.37 21.40 -9.25
N LEU A 44 47.25 20.81 -10.09
CA LEU A 44 46.92 19.64 -10.89
C LEU A 44 46.70 18.39 -10.03
N GLU A 45 47.50 18.20 -8.98
CA GLU A 45 47.33 17.11 -8.02
C GLU A 45 45.99 17.20 -7.28
N ALA A 46 45.60 18.39 -6.84
CA ALA A 46 44.29 18.62 -6.22
C ALA A 46 43.14 18.33 -7.21
N ALA A 47 43.27 18.76 -8.47
CA ALA A 47 42.28 18.49 -9.51
C ALA A 47 42.16 16.98 -9.80
N LEU A 48 43.29 16.27 -9.88
CA LEU A 48 43.33 14.82 -10.07
C LEU A 48 42.66 14.09 -8.91
N GLN A 49 42.93 14.49 -7.67
CA GLN A 49 42.32 13.88 -6.50
C GLN A 49 40.81 14.08 -6.47
N LYS A 50 40.33 15.27 -6.84
CA LYS A 50 38.90 15.54 -7.01
C LYS A 50 38.28 14.66 -8.10
N GLN A 51 38.96 14.47 -9.22
CA GLN A 51 38.48 13.62 -10.31
C GLN A 51 38.43 12.14 -9.90
N LYS A 52 39.40 11.64 -9.14
CA LYS A 52 39.38 10.28 -8.58
C LYS A 52 38.17 10.06 -7.67
N GLN A 53 37.90 11.00 -6.77
CA GLN A 53 36.71 10.92 -5.91
C GLN A 53 35.42 10.92 -6.72
N LYS A 54 35.34 11.74 -7.78
CA LYS A 54 34.16 11.78 -8.66
C LYS A 54 33.93 10.44 -9.35
N VAL A 55 34.98 9.83 -9.91
CA VAL A 55 34.90 8.51 -10.57
C VAL A 55 34.46 7.43 -9.58
N GLU A 56 34.96 7.47 -8.35
CA GLU A 56 34.55 6.50 -7.33
C GLU A 56 33.08 6.67 -6.92
N ASN A 57 32.60 7.91 -6.79
CA ASN A 57 31.19 8.19 -6.55
C ASN A 57 30.30 7.69 -7.71
N GLU A 58 30.70 7.96 -8.96
CA GLU A 58 29.98 7.49 -10.16
C GLU A 58 29.93 5.96 -10.25
N LYS A 59 31.02 5.26 -9.87
CA LYS A 59 31.03 3.79 -9.78
C LYS A 59 30.04 3.27 -8.73
N ASN A 60 29.99 3.92 -7.57
CA ASN A 60 29.06 3.55 -6.50
C ASN A 60 27.61 3.77 -6.93
N GLU A 61 27.29 4.90 -7.56
CA GLU A 61 25.97 5.18 -8.13
C GLU A 61 25.59 4.17 -9.21
N SER A 62 26.52 3.86 -10.13
CA SER A 62 26.31 2.83 -11.16
C SER A 62 26.00 1.45 -10.55
N ALA A 63 26.71 1.07 -9.48
CA ALA A 63 26.45 -0.18 -8.78
C ALA A 63 25.07 -0.20 -8.09
N ILE A 64 24.63 0.93 -7.53
CA ILE A 64 23.30 1.07 -6.94
C ILE A 64 22.22 0.92 -8.02
N LEU A 65 22.33 1.69 -9.12
CA LEU A 65 21.39 1.64 -10.24
C LEU A 65 21.30 0.24 -10.84
N LYS A 66 22.43 -0.48 -10.96
CA LYS A 66 22.43 -1.86 -11.45
C LYS A 66 21.64 -2.81 -10.55
N ARG A 67 21.75 -2.67 -9.22
CA ARG A 67 20.95 -3.48 -8.26
C ARG A 67 19.48 -3.13 -8.33
N GLU A 68 19.15 -1.84 -8.43
CA GLU A 68 17.75 -1.40 -8.53
C GLU A 68 17.10 -1.90 -9.81
N ASN A 69 17.79 -1.83 -10.95
CA ASN A 69 17.32 -2.33 -12.23
C ASN A 69 17.06 -3.86 -12.18
N GLN A 70 17.97 -4.62 -11.57
CA GLN A 70 17.76 -6.06 -11.34
C GLN A 70 16.52 -6.33 -10.47
N SER A 71 16.35 -5.58 -9.38
CA SER A 71 15.20 -5.68 -8.49
C SER A 71 13.88 -5.26 -9.16
N LEU A 72 13.91 -4.36 -10.15
CA LEU A 72 12.75 -4.00 -10.97
C LEU A 72 12.40 -5.11 -11.96
N MET A 73 13.39 -5.72 -12.60
CA MET A 73 13.19 -6.83 -13.52
C MET A 73 12.52 -8.02 -12.81
N GLU A 74 13.03 -8.41 -11.64
CA GLU A 74 12.43 -9.48 -10.82
C GLU A 74 10.98 -9.16 -10.39
N LEU A 75 10.68 -7.88 -10.15
CA LEU A 75 9.33 -7.40 -9.85
C LEU A 75 8.39 -7.62 -11.01
N CYS A 76 8.80 -7.18 -12.20
CA CYS A 76 8.02 -7.31 -13.42
C CYS A 76 7.72 -8.78 -13.73
N ASP A 77 8.71 -9.67 -13.56
CA ASP A 77 8.53 -11.11 -13.74
C ASP A 77 7.50 -11.69 -12.75
N ASN A 78 7.53 -11.27 -11.49
CA ASN A 78 6.58 -11.72 -10.48
C ASN A 78 5.16 -11.19 -10.75
N LEU A 79 5.04 -9.93 -11.18
CA LEU A 79 3.75 -9.34 -11.55
C LEU A 79 3.16 -10.04 -12.78
N GLU A 80 3.96 -10.40 -13.78
CA GLU A 80 3.46 -11.13 -14.95
C GLU A 80 2.97 -12.53 -14.56
N LYS A 81 3.69 -13.24 -13.67
CA LYS A 81 3.22 -14.52 -13.11
C LYS A 81 1.92 -14.37 -12.34
N ALA A 82 1.79 -13.33 -11.50
CA ALA A 82 0.57 -13.06 -10.75
C ALA A 82 -0.61 -12.75 -11.68
N LYS A 83 -0.38 -11.94 -12.72
CA LYS A 83 -1.37 -11.63 -13.76
C LYS A 83 -1.82 -12.89 -14.50
N GLN A 84 -0.89 -13.77 -14.90
CA GLN A 84 -1.23 -15.05 -15.54
C GLN A 84 -2.09 -15.92 -14.64
N LYS A 85 -1.75 -16.01 -13.35
CA LYS A 85 -2.55 -16.75 -12.36
C LYS A 85 -3.97 -16.18 -12.23
N ILE A 86 -4.10 -14.87 -12.07
CA ILE A 86 -5.40 -14.20 -11.95
C ILE A 86 -6.22 -14.38 -13.23
N SER A 87 -5.60 -14.31 -14.40
CA SER A 87 -6.27 -14.54 -15.68
C SER A 87 -6.82 -15.96 -15.79
N HIS A 88 -6.06 -16.95 -15.33
CA HIS A 88 -6.53 -18.33 -15.30
C HIS A 88 -7.69 -18.52 -14.31
N ASP A 89 -7.55 -17.99 -13.09
CA ASP A 89 -8.61 -18.06 -12.07
C ASP A 89 -9.90 -17.37 -12.57
N LEU A 90 -9.78 -16.24 -13.26
CA LEU A 90 -10.90 -15.53 -13.87
C LEU A 90 -11.63 -16.40 -14.90
N GLN A 91 -10.88 -17.05 -15.79
CA GLN A 91 -11.45 -17.96 -16.80
C GLN A 91 -12.21 -19.13 -16.14
N VAL A 92 -11.64 -19.71 -15.07
CA VAL A 92 -12.30 -20.77 -14.30
C VAL A 92 -13.61 -20.24 -13.69
N LYS A 93 -13.60 -19.03 -13.10
CA LYS A 93 -14.81 -18.42 -12.53
C LYS A 93 -15.87 -18.08 -13.57
N GLU A 94 -15.48 -17.60 -14.73
CA GLU A 94 -16.39 -17.34 -15.85
C GLU A 94 -17.09 -18.64 -16.31
N SER A 95 -16.33 -19.74 -16.43
CA SER A 95 -16.92 -21.05 -16.74
C SER A 95 -17.93 -21.51 -15.66
N GLN A 96 -17.62 -21.27 -14.38
CA GLN A 96 -18.50 -21.61 -13.26
C GLN A 96 -19.81 -20.80 -13.30
N VAL A 97 -19.73 -19.50 -13.58
CA VAL A 97 -20.89 -18.62 -13.74
C VAL A 97 -21.76 -19.07 -14.92
N ASN A 98 -21.14 -19.44 -16.04
CA ASN A 98 -21.88 -19.94 -17.21
C ASN A 98 -22.68 -21.21 -16.90
N ILE A 99 -22.09 -22.17 -16.16
CA ILE A 99 -22.79 -23.39 -15.74
C ILE A 99 -23.98 -23.05 -14.82
N GLN A 100 -23.77 -22.19 -13.82
CA GLN A 100 -24.82 -21.79 -12.87
C GLN A 100 -25.95 -21.02 -13.56
N SER A 101 -25.61 -20.14 -14.52
CA SER A 101 -26.59 -19.43 -15.34
C SER A 101 -27.44 -20.40 -16.17
N GLY A 102 -26.83 -21.44 -16.74
CA GLY A 102 -27.55 -22.52 -17.43
C GLY A 102 -28.53 -23.27 -16.53
N GLN A 103 -28.09 -23.63 -15.31
CA GLN A 103 -28.95 -24.28 -14.31
C GLN A 103 -30.12 -23.39 -13.89
N LEU A 104 -29.87 -22.11 -13.64
CA LEU A 104 -30.89 -21.13 -13.28
C LEU A 104 -31.93 -20.99 -14.39
N ASN A 105 -31.51 -20.91 -15.65
CA ASN A 105 -32.40 -20.85 -16.79
C ASN A 105 -33.27 -22.11 -16.93
N SER A 106 -32.72 -23.30 -16.65
CA SER A 106 -33.50 -24.54 -16.62
C SER A 106 -34.56 -24.52 -15.52
N SER A 107 -34.15 -24.15 -14.30
CA SER A 107 -35.07 -24.04 -13.15
C SER A 107 -36.20 -23.05 -13.41
N LYS A 108 -35.89 -21.91 -14.03
CA LYS A 108 -36.89 -20.92 -14.44
C LYS A 108 -37.91 -21.49 -15.42
N LYS A 109 -37.47 -22.26 -16.43
CA LYS A 109 -38.38 -22.93 -17.37
C LYS A 109 -39.26 -23.98 -16.69
N ASP A 110 -38.74 -24.69 -15.70
CA ASP A 110 -39.52 -25.67 -14.93
C ASP A 110 -40.57 -24.97 -14.05
N ILE A 111 -40.24 -23.82 -13.44
CA ILE A 111 -41.21 -22.98 -12.71
C ILE A 111 -42.32 -22.51 -13.65
N GLU A 112 -41.98 -21.93 -14.80
CA GLU A 112 -42.98 -21.47 -15.79
C GLU A 112 -43.92 -22.61 -16.24
N ARG A 113 -43.40 -23.84 -16.40
CA ARG A 113 -44.20 -25.02 -16.72
C ARG A 113 -45.17 -25.37 -15.59
N LEU A 114 -44.68 -25.43 -14.35
CA LEU A 114 -45.49 -25.74 -13.18
C LEU A 114 -46.58 -24.68 -12.95
N GLU A 115 -46.28 -23.40 -13.18
CA GLU A 115 -47.26 -22.32 -13.12
C GLU A 115 -48.38 -22.51 -14.16
N GLN A 116 -48.04 -22.93 -15.38
CA GLN A 116 -49.03 -23.25 -16.42
C GLN A 116 -49.88 -24.47 -16.06
N GLU A 117 -49.29 -25.51 -15.48
CA GLU A 117 -50.02 -26.68 -14.98
C GLU A 117 -50.97 -26.31 -13.84
N LEU A 118 -50.52 -25.51 -12.87
CA LEU A 118 -51.36 -24.99 -11.80
C LEU A 118 -52.54 -24.19 -12.35
N LYS A 119 -52.31 -23.34 -13.36
CA LYS A 119 -53.38 -22.59 -14.02
C LYS A 119 -54.39 -23.51 -14.71
N ARG A 120 -53.93 -24.55 -15.40
CA ARG A 120 -54.82 -25.57 -16.01
C ARG A 120 -55.65 -26.31 -14.97
N TYR A 121 -55.02 -26.83 -13.91
CA TYR A 121 -55.73 -27.55 -12.85
C TYR A 121 -56.75 -26.67 -12.13
N LYS A 122 -56.44 -25.38 -11.93
CA LYS A 122 -57.39 -24.42 -11.39
C LYS A 122 -58.63 -24.28 -12.28
N CYS A 123 -58.45 -24.11 -13.59
CA CYS A 123 -59.56 -24.03 -14.54
C CYS A 123 -60.39 -25.33 -14.63
N GLU A 124 -59.74 -26.50 -14.54
CA GLU A 124 -60.44 -27.79 -14.49
C GLU A 124 -61.27 -27.93 -13.21
N LEU A 125 -60.73 -27.53 -12.06
CA LEU A 125 -61.44 -27.55 -10.78
C LEU A 125 -62.69 -26.65 -10.81
N GLU A 126 -62.56 -25.43 -11.34
CA GLU A 126 -63.68 -24.49 -11.50
C GLU A 126 -64.77 -25.09 -12.41
N ARG A 127 -64.39 -25.75 -13.51
CA ARG A 127 -65.33 -26.42 -14.43
C ARG A 127 -66.05 -27.61 -13.78
N SER A 128 -65.34 -28.42 -12.99
CA SER A 128 -65.94 -29.50 -12.21
C SER A 128 -66.92 -28.99 -11.16
N GLN A 129 -66.60 -27.89 -10.46
CA GLN A 129 -67.51 -27.25 -9.51
C GLN A 129 -68.79 -26.69 -10.17
N GLN A 130 -68.67 -26.08 -11.35
CA GLN A 130 -69.82 -25.62 -12.14
C GLN A 130 -70.70 -26.77 -12.65
N THR A 131 -70.10 -27.90 -12.99
CA THR A 131 -70.85 -29.10 -13.41
C THR A 131 -71.63 -29.71 -12.24
N SER A 132 -71.13 -29.60 -11.00
CA SER A 132 -71.85 -30.04 -9.78
C SER A 132 -72.94 -29.08 -9.30
N THR A 133 -72.93 -27.81 -9.71
CA THR A 133 -73.95 -26.80 -9.31
C THR A 133 -75.07 -26.62 -10.35
N ALA A 134 -74.91 -27.10 -11.58
CA ALA A 134 -75.94 -27.10 -12.62
C ALA A 134 -76.88 -28.33 -12.61
N GLY A 135 -76.82 -29.17 -11.56
CA GLY A 135 -77.56 -30.43 -11.46
C GLY A 135 -78.97 -30.35 -10.86
N ASP A 136 -79.41 -29.19 -10.34
CA ASP A 136 -80.71 -29.05 -9.65
C ASP A 136 -81.68 -28.11 -10.39
N VAL A 137 -82.11 -28.47 -11.60
CA VAL A 137 -83.39 -28.02 -12.18
C VAL A 137 -84.06 -29.15 -13.00
N SER A 138 -84.89 -29.93 -12.29
CA SER A 138 -86.07 -30.74 -12.67
C SER A 138 -86.37 -31.10 -14.14
N LEU A 139 -86.57 -32.40 -14.43
CA LEU A 139 -87.83 -32.95 -14.99
C LEU A 139 -87.85 -34.50 -15.11
N SER A 140 -88.84 -35.10 -14.44
CA SER A 140 -89.66 -36.29 -14.80
C SER A 140 -88.99 -37.65 -15.12
N GLY A 141 -89.53 -38.71 -14.49
CA GLY A 141 -88.97 -40.05 -14.50
C GLY A 141 -89.39 -40.97 -15.65
N THR A 142 -88.64 -42.06 -15.82
CA THR A 142 -89.10 -43.47 -15.88
C THR A 142 -87.90 -44.41 -16.04
N PRO A 143 -88.00 -45.71 -15.67
CA PRO A 143 -86.84 -46.56 -15.45
C PRO A 143 -86.55 -47.48 -16.65
N GLN A 144 -85.29 -47.68 -17.02
CA GLN A 144 -84.88 -48.94 -17.65
C GLN A 144 -83.37 -49.22 -17.56
N GLN A 145 -83.10 -50.46 -17.12
CA GLN A 145 -81.92 -51.32 -17.26
C GLN A 145 -80.62 -50.74 -17.83
N SER A 146 -79.50 -50.96 -17.14
CA SER A 146 -78.61 -52.11 -17.39
C SER A 146 -77.24 -51.98 -16.67
N PHE A 147 -76.70 -53.13 -16.27
CA PHE A 147 -75.30 -53.44 -15.94
C PHE A 147 -74.58 -52.69 -14.81
N THR A 148 -74.49 -53.37 -13.66
CA THR A 148 -73.56 -53.05 -12.57
C THR A 148 -72.22 -53.75 -12.81
N ALA A 149 -71.22 -52.99 -13.27
CA ALA A 149 -69.79 -53.31 -13.13
C ALA A 149 -69.25 -52.60 -11.87
N PRO A 150 -68.14 -53.06 -11.26
CA PRO A 150 -67.83 -52.77 -9.85
C PRO A 150 -67.40 -51.32 -9.61
N LEU A 151 -67.96 -50.72 -8.57
CA LEU A 151 -67.58 -49.40 -8.06
C LEU A 151 -66.19 -49.46 -7.43
N THR A 152 -65.20 -48.87 -8.08
CA THR A 152 -63.93 -48.48 -7.45
C THR A 152 -64.15 -47.29 -6.49
N PRO A 153 -63.52 -47.27 -5.31
CA PRO A 153 -63.71 -46.20 -4.33
C PRO A 153 -62.88 -44.96 -4.70
N VAL A 154 -63.50 -43.97 -5.34
CA VAL A 154 -62.83 -42.71 -5.75
C VAL A 154 -62.83 -41.65 -4.64
N GLN A 155 -63.52 -41.87 -3.52
CA GLN A 155 -63.71 -40.81 -2.52
C GLN A 155 -62.59 -40.69 -1.47
N SER A 156 -61.61 -41.61 -1.44
CA SER A 156 -60.45 -41.55 -0.53
C SER A 156 -59.18 -40.95 -1.16
N ASN A 157 -59.16 -40.72 -2.48
CA ASN A 157 -57.94 -40.33 -3.19
C ASN A 157 -57.66 -38.80 -3.18
N ASN A 158 -58.68 -37.98 -2.91
CA ASN A 158 -58.53 -36.52 -2.87
C ASN A 158 -57.98 -36.01 -1.53
N GLY A 159 -58.25 -36.71 -0.42
CA GLY A 159 -57.69 -36.40 0.89
C GLY A 159 -56.18 -36.69 0.94
N ALA A 160 -55.76 -37.83 0.39
CA ALA A 160 -54.34 -38.21 0.31
C ALA A 160 -53.51 -37.23 -0.53
N LYS A 161 -54.05 -36.72 -1.65
CA LYS A 161 -53.37 -35.69 -2.47
C LYS A 161 -53.28 -34.34 -1.79
N PHE A 162 -54.28 -33.96 -0.99
CA PHE A 162 -54.28 -32.71 -0.24
C PHE A 162 -53.26 -32.76 0.91
N GLU A 163 -53.22 -33.88 1.63
CA GLU A 163 -52.26 -34.12 2.70
C GLU A 163 -50.81 -34.19 2.16
N GLU A 164 -50.60 -34.83 1.01
CA GLU A 164 -49.30 -34.82 0.32
C GLU A 164 -48.87 -33.40 -0.09
N LEU A 165 -49.81 -32.56 -0.57
CA LEU A 165 -49.53 -31.17 -0.95
C LEU A 165 -49.22 -30.29 0.28
N GLU A 166 -49.91 -30.51 1.40
CA GLU A 166 -49.64 -29.80 2.66
C GLU A 166 -48.25 -30.17 3.20
N GLU A 167 -47.89 -31.45 3.13
CA GLU A 167 -46.55 -31.93 3.51
C GLU A 167 -45.46 -31.36 2.58
N LYS A 168 -45.72 -31.31 1.27
CA LYS A 168 -44.81 -30.68 0.28
C LYS A 168 -44.63 -29.19 0.56
N TYR A 169 -45.70 -28.48 0.90
CA TYR A 169 -45.66 -27.07 1.26
C TYR A 169 -44.85 -26.84 2.54
N LYS A 170 -45.07 -27.63 3.60
CA LYS A 170 -44.27 -27.58 4.83
C LYS A 170 -42.80 -27.84 4.57
N LYS A 171 -42.48 -28.85 3.74
CA LYS A 171 -41.10 -29.15 3.35
C LYS A 171 -40.46 -28.00 2.57
N LYS A 172 -41.20 -27.36 1.66
CA LYS A 172 -40.72 -26.21 0.88
C LYS A 172 -40.49 -24.98 1.75
N VAL A 173 -41.35 -24.72 2.73
CA VAL A 173 -41.18 -23.64 3.71
C VAL A 173 -39.92 -23.87 4.56
N GLN A 174 -39.67 -25.11 4.96
CA GLN A 174 -38.48 -25.45 5.73
C GLN A 174 -37.20 -25.31 4.89
N GLU A 175 -37.20 -25.80 3.66
CA GLU A 175 -36.09 -25.62 2.71
C GLU A 175 -35.82 -24.13 2.44
N ASN A 176 -36.87 -23.31 2.34
CA ASN A 176 -36.72 -21.87 2.12
C ASN A 176 -36.11 -21.15 3.33
N LYS A 177 -36.50 -21.55 4.56
CA LYS A 177 -35.85 -21.07 5.80
C LYS A 177 -34.36 -21.46 5.84
N GLU A 178 -34.02 -22.66 5.40
CA GLU A 178 -32.65 -23.14 5.36
C GLU A 178 -31.82 -22.38 4.31
N LEU A 179 -32.38 -22.13 3.12
CA LEU A 179 -31.75 -21.30 2.10
C LEU A 179 -31.59 -19.84 2.57
N GLU A 180 -32.56 -19.30 3.30
CA GLU A 180 -32.46 -17.96 3.89
C GLU A 180 -31.34 -17.89 4.95
N LEU A 181 -31.20 -18.93 5.79
CA LEU A 181 -30.09 -19.07 6.72
C LEU A 181 -28.75 -19.22 6.01
N GLN A 182 -28.68 -19.99 4.92
CA GLN A 182 -27.47 -20.11 4.10
C GLN A 182 -27.09 -18.78 3.44
N LEU A 183 -28.07 -18.02 2.93
CA LEU A 183 -27.85 -16.68 2.38
C LEU A 183 -27.36 -15.69 3.44
N ARG A 184 -27.95 -15.71 4.64
CA ARG A 184 -27.43 -14.93 5.77
C ARG A 184 -26.02 -15.37 6.15
N THR A 185 -25.73 -16.66 6.15
CA THR A 185 -24.39 -17.20 6.41
C THR A 185 -23.38 -16.74 5.35
N ILE A 186 -23.76 -16.68 4.08
CA ILE A 186 -22.93 -16.19 2.98
C ILE A 186 -22.72 -14.68 3.09
N GLN A 187 -23.76 -13.89 3.41
CA GLN A 187 -23.62 -12.46 3.68
C GLN A 187 -22.72 -12.20 4.89
N LEU A 188 -22.87 -12.96 5.98
CA LEU A 188 -22.01 -12.86 7.16
C LEU A 188 -20.58 -13.28 6.83
N LYS A 189 -20.37 -14.33 6.01
CA LYS A 189 -19.05 -14.72 5.51
C LYS A 189 -18.45 -13.68 4.57
N LYS A 190 -19.25 -12.92 3.82
CA LYS A 190 -18.79 -11.80 2.97
C LYS A 190 -18.38 -10.57 3.80
N ILE A 191 -19.04 -10.33 4.93
CA ILE A 191 -18.71 -9.24 5.87
C ILE A 191 -17.55 -9.63 6.80
N ASN A 192 -17.45 -10.90 7.19
CA ASN A 192 -16.40 -11.45 8.06
C ASN A 192 -15.27 -12.13 7.27
N GLN A 193 -15.21 -11.97 5.95
CA GLN A 193 -14.05 -12.43 5.19
C GLN A 193 -12.88 -11.50 5.54
N PRO A 194 -11.82 -11.97 6.22
CA PRO A 194 -10.57 -11.24 6.16
C PRO A 194 -10.20 -11.22 4.68
N HIS A 195 -10.15 -10.01 4.12
CA HIS A 195 -9.57 -9.75 2.81
C HIS A 195 -8.30 -10.58 2.72
N SER A 196 -8.32 -11.63 1.89
CA SER A 196 -7.14 -12.46 1.65
C SER A 196 -6.17 -11.56 0.93
N GLN A 197 -5.35 -10.87 1.71
CA GLN A 197 -4.12 -10.27 1.25
C GLN A 197 -3.29 -11.41 0.69
N SER A 198 -3.41 -11.58 -0.63
CA SER A 198 -2.31 -12.04 -1.45
C SER A 198 -1.05 -11.42 -0.89
N SER A 199 -0.12 -12.26 -0.43
CA SER A 199 1.21 -11.88 0.02
C SER A 199 2.02 -11.34 -1.16
N LEU A 200 1.61 -10.20 -1.71
CA LEU A 200 2.46 -9.36 -2.54
C LEU A 200 3.28 -8.52 -1.57
N SER A 201 4.48 -9.04 -1.35
CA SER A 201 5.64 -8.42 -0.73
C SER A 201 5.54 -6.90 -0.61
N HIS A 202 5.64 -6.40 0.63
CA HIS A 202 5.78 -4.99 1.01
C HIS A 202 6.85 -4.19 0.23
N ARG A 203 7.64 -4.85 -0.62
CA ARG A 203 8.71 -4.29 -1.47
C ARG A 203 8.20 -3.57 -2.73
N GLU A 204 6.95 -3.79 -3.13
CA GLU A 204 6.36 -3.16 -4.34
C GLU A 204 5.69 -1.81 -4.02
N ILE A 205 5.02 -1.72 -2.87
CA ILE A 205 4.23 -0.52 -2.49
C ILE A 205 5.14 0.68 -2.15
N ALA A 206 6.30 0.44 -1.54
CA ALA A 206 7.28 1.48 -1.26
C ALA A 206 7.91 2.09 -2.54
N ARG A 207 7.81 1.41 -3.69
CA ARG A 207 8.40 1.87 -4.97
C ARG A 207 7.48 2.81 -5.76
N HIS A 208 6.16 2.71 -5.59
CA HIS A 208 5.19 3.50 -6.37
C HIS A 208 4.80 4.84 -5.73
N GLN A 209 5.08 5.10 -4.44
CA GLN A 209 4.82 6.41 -3.83
C GLN A 209 5.83 7.51 -4.21
N ALA A 210 6.93 7.18 -4.89
CA ALA A 210 7.93 8.15 -5.32
C ALA A 210 7.69 8.72 -6.74
N SER A 211 6.63 8.31 -7.46
CA SER A 211 6.44 8.71 -8.86
C SER A 211 4.96 8.79 -9.25
N SER A 212 4.22 9.74 -8.68
CA SER A 212 2.97 10.24 -9.26
C SER A 212 2.49 11.49 -8.52
N SER A 213 2.98 12.66 -8.94
CA SER A 213 2.39 13.97 -8.63
C SER A 213 1.64 14.43 -9.87
N VAL A 214 0.31 14.28 -9.87
CA VAL A 214 -0.57 14.76 -10.94
C VAL A 214 -1.88 15.26 -10.29
N PHE A 215 -2.03 16.60 -10.26
CA PHE A 215 -3.12 17.46 -9.72
C PHE A 215 -3.12 17.70 -8.19
N SER A 216 -2.99 18.92 -7.63
CA SER A 216 -3.51 20.29 -7.88
C SER A 216 -4.94 20.49 -7.37
N TRP A 217 -5.07 21.26 -6.27
CA TRP A 217 -6.29 21.84 -5.67
C TRP A 217 -7.16 20.92 -4.80
N GLN A 218 -6.84 20.78 -3.52
CA GLN A 218 -7.82 21.08 -2.46
C GLN A 218 -7.13 21.39 -1.13
N GLN A 219 -7.27 22.66 -0.73
CA GLN A 219 -7.04 23.12 0.64
C GLN A 219 -8.09 22.50 1.56
N GLU A 220 -7.70 22.13 2.78
CA GLU A 220 -8.49 22.54 3.93
C GLU A 220 -7.56 22.85 5.11
N LYS A 221 -7.59 24.13 5.49
CA LYS A 221 -7.00 24.66 6.72
C LYS A 221 -8.00 24.43 7.84
N THR A 222 -7.55 23.99 9.01
CA THR A 222 -7.74 24.74 10.25
C THR A 222 -6.85 24.22 11.38
N PRO A 223 -6.43 25.10 12.32
CA PRO A 223 -5.48 24.79 13.38
C PRO A 223 -6.21 24.56 14.72
N SER A 224 -5.90 23.48 15.44
CA SER A 224 -6.25 23.36 16.86
C SER A 224 -5.00 23.39 17.72
N ARG A 225 -4.88 24.50 18.44
CA ARG A 225 -3.89 24.83 19.47
C ARG A 225 -4.38 24.31 20.84
N ASN A 226 -3.41 24.11 21.75
CA ASN A 226 -3.49 23.89 23.22
C ASN A 226 -3.38 22.40 23.64
N ARG A 227 -2.64 22.00 24.68
CA ARG A 227 -1.90 22.68 25.77
C ARG A 227 -1.03 21.63 26.52
N GLU A 228 0.09 22.07 27.07
CA GLU A 228 0.88 21.41 28.14
C GLU A 228 0.02 21.18 29.40
N THR A 229 0.19 20.19 30.28
CA THR A 229 1.30 19.96 31.24
C THR A 229 1.06 18.65 32.05
N PRO A 230 2.02 18.18 32.89
CA PRO A 230 2.05 16.85 33.51
C PRO A 230 1.63 16.80 35.00
N ALA A 231 1.23 15.62 35.49
CA ALA A 231 1.19 15.26 36.92
C ALA A 231 1.20 13.72 37.05
N ARG A 232 2.19 13.10 37.70
CA ARG A 232 2.43 12.94 39.16
C ARG A 232 1.50 11.90 39.80
N GLY A 233 2.13 10.92 40.44
CA GLY A 233 1.51 9.72 41.01
C GLY A 233 0.97 9.83 42.44
N SER A 234 0.78 8.64 43.03
CA SER A 234 0.12 8.26 44.30
C SER A 234 -1.40 8.11 44.17
N SER A 235 -2.12 7.09 44.67
CA SER A 235 -1.82 6.00 45.62
C SER A 235 -2.87 4.88 45.56
N ALA A 236 -2.40 3.65 45.83
CA ALA A 236 -2.92 2.58 46.71
C ALA A 236 -4.35 1.97 46.62
N ALA A 237 -4.30 0.62 46.72
CA ALA A 237 -5.20 -0.36 47.33
C ALA A 237 -6.39 -0.92 46.52
N SER A 238 -6.39 -2.24 46.25
CA SER A 238 -7.24 -3.17 47.03
C SER A 238 -7.02 -4.64 46.63
N SER A 239 -6.83 -5.47 47.67
CA SER A 239 -7.18 -6.90 47.82
C SER A 239 -6.60 -7.98 46.89
N PHE A 240 -5.66 -8.73 47.48
CA PHE A 240 -5.41 -10.16 47.25
C PHE A 240 -6.66 -11.02 47.42
N LEU A 241 -6.75 -12.13 46.67
CA LEU A 241 -6.96 -13.46 47.27
C LEU A 241 -6.55 -14.56 46.27
N GLY A 242 -5.32 -15.06 46.44
CA GLY A 242 -4.81 -16.24 45.76
C GLY A 242 -5.13 -17.48 46.58
N GLU A 243 -5.61 -18.51 45.88
CA GLU A 243 -5.97 -19.83 46.37
C GLU A 243 -4.78 -20.55 47.02
N LYS A 244 -5.06 -21.23 48.13
CA LYS A 244 -4.24 -22.37 48.54
C LYS A 244 -5.11 -23.43 49.21
N GLU A 245 -4.97 -24.64 48.68
CA GLU A 245 -5.62 -25.88 49.07
C GLU A 245 -5.47 -26.17 50.56
N THR A 246 -6.53 -26.70 51.18
CA THR A 246 -6.40 -27.55 52.36
C THR A 246 -7.56 -28.53 52.43
N ASN A 247 -7.22 -29.81 52.55
CA ASN A 247 -8.10 -30.94 52.73
C ASN A 247 -8.94 -30.82 54.02
N SER A 248 -10.20 -31.23 53.97
CA SER A 248 -10.87 -31.86 55.11
C SER A 248 -12.08 -32.70 54.68
N SER A 249 -12.07 -33.95 55.13
CA SER A 249 -13.19 -34.88 55.17
C SER A 249 -14.30 -34.34 56.08
N ILE A 250 -15.58 -34.57 55.73
CA ILE A 250 -16.68 -34.86 56.66
C ILE A 250 -17.78 -35.64 55.91
N ILE A 251 -17.99 -36.85 56.43
CA ILE A 251 -19.19 -37.67 56.57
C ILE A 251 -20.52 -37.03 56.10
N SER A 252 -21.25 -37.74 55.23
CA SER A 252 -22.71 -37.64 55.17
C SER A 252 -23.30 -39.02 54.90
N GLU A 253 -23.92 -39.57 55.94
CA GLU A 253 -24.78 -40.75 55.92
C GLU A 253 -25.99 -40.52 55.00
N LYS A 254 -26.35 -41.53 54.21
CA LYS A 254 -27.76 -41.70 53.83
C LYS A 254 -28.13 -43.16 53.60
N ASN A 255 -28.74 -43.71 54.64
CA ASN A 255 -29.75 -44.78 54.69
C ASN A 255 -30.10 -45.48 53.37
N GLU A 256 -29.77 -46.77 53.33
CA GLU A 256 -30.61 -47.81 52.73
C GLU A 256 -31.89 -47.95 53.58
N PHE A 257 -33.05 -47.70 52.99
CA PHE A 257 -34.30 -48.30 53.43
C PHE A 257 -35.25 -48.39 52.23
N ASP A 258 -35.71 -49.63 51.99
CA ASP A 258 -36.74 -50.02 51.04
C ASP A 258 -37.99 -49.17 51.15
N ASN A 259 -38.55 -48.79 50.00
CA ASN A 259 -39.99 -48.65 49.82
C ASN A 259 -40.35 -48.96 48.37
N SER A 260 -40.59 -50.25 48.13
CA SER A 260 -41.52 -50.74 47.12
C SER A 260 -42.88 -50.04 47.25
N PHE A 261 -43.58 -49.83 46.13
CA PHE A 261 -44.89 -49.17 45.94
C PHE A 261 -44.84 -47.70 45.49
N PHE A 262 -44.22 -47.42 44.32
CA PHE A 262 -44.70 -46.42 43.32
C PHE A 262 -43.81 -46.46 42.06
N GLU A 263 -43.56 -47.65 41.50
CA GLU A 263 -42.37 -47.87 40.66
C GLU A 263 -42.58 -47.87 39.13
N ASN A 264 -43.70 -47.37 38.59
CA ASN A 264 -43.87 -47.34 37.12
C ASN A 264 -43.94 -45.93 36.49
N CYS A 265 -44.29 -44.88 37.24
CA CYS A 265 -44.33 -43.51 36.69
C CYS A 265 -43.14 -42.61 37.07
N ASN A 266 -42.44 -42.90 38.18
CA ASN A 266 -41.28 -42.11 38.62
C ASN A 266 -39.97 -42.50 37.90
N SER A 267 -39.84 -43.75 37.45
CA SER A 267 -38.69 -44.24 36.69
C SER A 267 -38.52 -43.51 35.36
N SER A 268 -39.60 -43.34 34.60
CA SER A 268 -39.59 -42.62 33.31
C SER A 268 -39.20 -41.14 33.48
N LEU A 269 -39.72 -40.46 34.51
CA LEU A 269 -39.39 -39.06 34.80
C LEU A 269 -37.92 -38.90 35.22
N VAL A 270 -37.40 -39.81 36.06
CA VAL A 270 -35.99 -39.79 36.50
C VAL A 270 -35.03 -40.07 35.34
N ILE A 271 -35.37 -40.99 34.44
CA ILE A 271 -34.57 -41.26 33.23
C ILE A 271 -34.58 -40.04 32.30
N GLN A 272 -35.74 -39.40 32.11
CA GLN A 272 -35.86 -38.19 31.29
C GLN A 272 -35.04 -37.02 31.88
N LEU A 273 -35.09 -36.80 33.19
CA LEU A 273 -34.29 -35.77 33.86
C LEU A 273 -32.78 -36.06 33.82
N LYS A 274 -32.37 -37.33 33.86
CA LYS A 274 -30.97 -37.74 33.66
C LYS A 274 -30.51 -37.50 32.23
N ALA A 275 -31.32 -37.84 31.24
CA ALA A 275 -31.02 -37.58 29.83
C ALA A 275 -30.91 -36.07 29.57
N GLN A 276 -31.84 -35.27 30.09
CA GLN A 276 -31.78 -33.81 30.00
C GLN A 276 -30.56 -33.23 30.71
N ASN A 277 -30.17 -33.74 31.88
CA ASN A 277 -28.93 -33.32 32.54
C ASN A 277 -27.69 -33.70 31.73
N GLN A 278 -27.67 -34.86 31.08
CA GLN A 278 -26.56 -35.26 30.22
C GLN A 278 -26.46 -34.35 29.00
N GLU A 279 -27.59 -34.00 28.38
CA GLU A 279 -27.66 -33.06 27.25
C GLU A 279 -27.25 -31.64 27.66
N LEU A 280 -27.69 -31.16 28.83
CA LEU A 280 -27.24 -29.88 29.38
C LEU A 280 -25.74 -29.89 29.65
N ASN A 281 -25.21 -30.97 30.23
CA ASN A 281 -23.78 -31.11 30.48
C ASN A 281 -22.94 -31.21 29.18
N SER A 282 -23.44 -31.86 28.13
CA SER A 282 -22.76 -31.83 26.82
C SER A 282 -22.79 -30.43 26.23
N THR A 283 -23.94 -29.75 26.30
CA THR A 283 -24.08 -28.36 25.82
C THR A 283 -23.14 -27.41 26.56
N ILE A 284 -23.00 -27.54 27.88
CA ILE A 284 -22.07 -26.74 28.69
C ILE A 284 -20.63 -26.98 28.22
N LYS A 285 -20.21 -28.24 28.05
CA LYS A 285 -18.86 -28.57 27.57
C LYS A 285 -18.59 -28.01 26.17
N ASP A 286 -19.57 -28.09 25.26
CA ASP A 286 -19.44 -27.54 23.91
C ASP A 286 -19.31 -26.01 23.95
N LEU A 287 -20.09 -25.32 24.79
CA LEU A 287 -20.01 -23.88 25.00
C LEU A 287 -18.67 -23.46 25.63
N GLU A 288 -18.15 -24.20 26.60
CA GLU A 288 -16.84 -23.96 27.22
C GLU A 288 -15.71 -24.09 26.19
N GLN A 289 -15.75 -25.12 25.35
CA GLN A 289 -14.77 -25.30 24.26
C GLN A 289 -14.86 -24.17 23.23
N GLN A 290 -16.08 -23.75 22.87
CA GLN A 290 -16.29 -22.64 21.94
C GLN A 290 -15.76 -21.32 22.52
N LEU A 291 -15.98 -21.05 23.81
CA LEU A 291 -15.46 -19.88 24.50
C LEU A 291 -13.92 -19.90 24.53
N GLN A 292 -13.31 -21.02 24.88
CA GLN A 292 -11.85 -21.16 24.90
C GLN A 292 -11.22 -20.96 23.50
N ALA A 293 -11.87 -21.48 22.46
CA ALA A 293 -11.45 -21.25 21.07
C ALA A 293 -11.54 -19.76 20.70
N GLN A 294 -12.64 -19.10 21.10
CA GLN A 294 -12.84 -17.67 20.86
C GLN A 294 -11.83 -16.81 21.60
N GLU A 295 -11.49 -17.13 22.85
CA GLU A 295 -10.45 -16.45 23.62
C GLU A 295 -9.06 -16.57 22.99
N LYS A 296 -8.72 -17.74 22.44
CA LYS A 296 -7.45 -17.95 21.74
C LYS A 296 -7.38 -17.12 20.47
N VAL A 297 -8.48 -17.05 19.72
CA VAL A 297 -8.61 -16.22 18.52
C VAL A 297 -8.49 -14.74 18.88
N ASN A 298 -9.20 -14.27 19.91
CA ASN A 298 -9.10 -12.89 20.40
C ASN A 298 -7.68 -12.52 20.81
N ARG A 299 -6.98 -13.40 21.55
CA ARG A 299 -5.57 -13.19 21.89
C ARG A 299 -4.68 -13.05 20.65
N SER A 300 -4.89 -13.88 19.63
CA SER A 300 -4.13 -13.78 18.37
C SER A 300 -4.40 -12.45 17.63
N HIS A 301 -5.65 -11.97 17.65
CA HIS A 301 -6.01 -10.69 17.04
C HIS A 301 -5.40 -9.50 17.78
N VAL A 302 -5.39 -9.52 19.13
CA VAL A 302 -4.75 -8.49 19.95
C VAL A 302 -3.24 -8.42 19.66
N ASN A 303 -2.56 -9.57 19.62
CA ASN A 303 -1.13 -9.60 19.31
C ASN A 303 -0.85 -9.04 17.91
N LYS A 304 -1.63 -9.47 16.90
CA LYS A 304 -1.50 -8.95 15.53
C LYS A 304 -1.76 -7.44 15.47
N HIS A 305 -2.75 -6.95 16.21
CA HIS A 305 -3.03 -5.52 16.29
C HIS A 305 -1.84 -4.75 16.87
N GLN A 306 -1.27 -5.24 17.97
CA GLN A 306 -0.12 -4.61 18.62
C GLN A 306 1.14 -4.63 17.73
N GLU A 307 1.38 -5.70 16.99
CA GLU A 307 2.45 -5.75 15.98
C GLU A 307 2.25 -4.69 14.88
N THR A 308 1.01 -4.55 14.37
CA THR A 308 0.72 -3.53 13.36
C THR A 308 0.83 -2.10 13.88
N GLU A 309 0.54 -1.87 15.16
CA GLU A 309 0.68 -0.57 15.81
C GLU A 309 2.15 -0.18 15.99
N LEU A 310 3.00 -1.11 16.43
CA LEU A 310 4.45 -0.90 16.51
C LEU A 310 5.07 -0.62 15.13
N GLU A 311 4.63 -1.34 14.11
CA GLU A 311 5.06 -1.13 12.73
C GLU A 311 4.67 0.26 12.21
N LEU A 312 3.44 0.71 12.52
CA LEU A 312 2.96 2.05 12.19
C LEU A 312 3.82 3.14 12.86
N ASP A 313 4.14 2.98 14.13
CA ASP A 313 4.96 3.96 14.86
C ASP A 313 6.41 4.00 14.35
N ARG A 314 6.97 2.85 13.96
CA ARG A 314 8.26 2.79 13.27
C ARG A 314 8.22 3.57 11.95
N MET A 315 7.19 3.37 11.13
CA MET A 315 7.04 4.09 9.86
C MET A 315 6.87 5.60 10.06
N LYS A 316 6.13 6.03 11.09
CA LYS A 316 6.02 7.45 11.43
C LYS A 316 7.38 8.05 11.79
N LEU A 317 8.19 7.34 12.58
CA LEU A 317 9.52 7.83 12.95
C LEU A 317 10.40 7.97 11.70
N GLU A 318 10.46 6.95 10.84
CA GLU A 318 11.23 7.00 9.60
C GLU A 318 10.78 8.16 8.70
N LEU A 319 9.47 8.39 8.57
CA LEU A 319 8.93 9.52 7.81
C LEU A 319 9.46 10.86 8.35
N THR A 320 9.44 11.06 9.66
CA THR A 320 9.95 12.31 10.26
C THR A 320 11.46 12.49 10.05
N GLU A 321 12.23 11.41 10.00
CA GLU A 321 13.67 11.46 9.69
C GLU A 321 13.93 11.80 8.22
N LYS A 322 13.14 11.22 7.30
CA LYS A 322 13.19 11.53 5.87
C LYS A 322 12.82 12.99 5.62
N ASP A 323 11.81 13.53 6.30
CA ASP A 323 11.43 14.94 6.21
C ASP A 323 12.55 15.86 6.68
N LYS A 324 13.22 15.53 7.80
CA LYS A 324 14.38 16.28 8.28
C LYS A 324 15.53 16.25 7.28
N ALA A 325 15.80 15.10 6.66
CA ALA A 325 16.83 14.96 5.63
C ALA A 325 16.48 15.77 4.37
N LEU A 326 15.23 15.70 3.92
CA LEU A 326 14.73 16.45 2.77
C LEU A 326 14.88 17.96 3.00
N ASN A 327 14.50 18.46 4.16
CA ASN A 327 14.67 19.87 4.51
C ASN A 327 16.14 20.30 4.45
N LYS A 328 17.06 19.51 5.03
CA LYS A 328 18.51 19.78 4.92
C LYS A 328 19.01 19.83 3.47
N THR A 329 18.50 18.94 2.60
CA THR A 329 18.87 18.97 1.17
C THR A 329 18.31 20.17 0.44
N ARG A 330 17.08 20.58 0.76
CA ARG A 330 16.45 21.81 0.23
C ARG A 330 17.23 23.05 0.64
N ASP A 331 17.70 23.13 1.88
CA ASP A 331 18.51 24.25 2.37
C ASP A 331 19.84 24.35 1.63
N LYS A 332 20.54 23.22 1.45
CA LYS A 332 21.78 23.15 0.66
C LYS A 332 21.56 23.56 -0.80
N LEU A 333 20.48 23.10 -1.41
CA LEU A 333 20.13 23.48 -2.79
C LEU A 333 19.88 24.97 -2.91
N THR A 334 19.16 25.55 -1.94
CA THR A 334 18.91 27.00 -1.87
C THR A 334 20.22 27.77 -1.74
N GLN A 335 21.16 27.30 -0.90
CA GLN A 335 22.49 27.89 -0.77
C GLN A 335 23.31 27.80 -2.07
N MET A 336 23.30 26.65 -2.75
CA MET A 336 24.01 26.50 -4.03
C MET A 336 23.40 27.41 -5.12
N ARG A 337 22.07 27.60 -5.11
CA ARG A 337 21.39 28.51 -6.02
C ARG A 337 21.82 29.96 -5.81
N THR A 338 21.89 30.42 -4.57
CA THR A 338 22.35 31.79 -4.30
C THR A 338 23.81 32.00 -4.68
N GLN A 339 24.68 30.98 -4.50
CA GLN A 339 26.07 31.03 -4.99
C GLN A 339 26.14 31.09 -6.52
N LEU A 340 25.30 30.33 -7.22
CA LEU A 340 25.21 30.36 -8.68
C LEU A 340 24.76 31.74 -9.17
N ASP A 341 23.75 32.34 -8.54
CA ASP A 341 23.24 33.67 -8.89
C ASP A 341 24.32 34.75 -8.68
N GLN A 342 25.08 34.65 -7.58
CA GLN A 342 26.22 35.53 -7.31
C GLN A 342 27.32 35.39 -8.38
N ALA A 343 27.73 34.16 -8.69
CA ALA A 343 28.74 33.89 -9.72
C ALA A 343 28.28 34.39 -11.10
N THR A 344 27.00 34.18 -11.43
CA THR A 344 26.40 34.66 -12.68
C THR A 344 26.48 36.18 -12.78
N THR A 345 26.13 36.89 -11.70
CA THR A 345 26.24 38.36 -11.64
C THR A 345 27.68 38.83 -11.80
N GLN A 346 28.65 38.13 -11.20
CA GLN A 346 30.06 38.44 -11.33
C GLN A 346 30.58 38.23 -12.75
N VAL A 347 30.16 37.16 -13.42
CA VAL A 347 30.50 36.89 -14.82
C VAL A 347 29.95 38.00 -15.72
N GLN A 348 28.67 38.36 -15.57
CA GLN A 348 28.06 39.46 -16.33
C GLN A 348 28.80 40.79 -16.14
N MET A 349 29.22 41.10 -14.91
CA MET A 349 30.01 42.31 -14.62
C MET A 349 31.37 42.28 -15.34
N MET A 350 32.05 41.14 -15.31
CA MET A 350 33.34 40.97 -16.00
C MET A 350 33.20 41.04 -17.52
N GLU A 351 32.15 40.44 -18.08
CA GLU A 351 31.82 40.54 -19.52
C GLU A 351 31.61 42.00 -19.94
N GLN A 352 30.84 42.77 -19.17
CA GLN A 352 30.66 44.21 -19.43
C GLN A 352 31.97 44.99 -19.32
N LYS A 353 32.86 44.64 -18.39
CA LYS A 353 34.17 45.27 -18.26
C LYS A 353 35.06 44.96 -19.47
N VAL A 354 35.09 43.70 -19.92
CA VAL A 354 35.83 43.28 -21.11
C VAL A 354 35.31 44.01 -22.35
N LYS A 355 33.99 44.12 -22.50
CA LYS A 355 33.38 44.86 -23.61
C LYS A 355 33.84 46.32 -23.65
N ARG A 356 33.77 47.04 -22.51
CA ARG A 356 34.24 48.42 -22.40
C ARG A 356 35.74 48.57 -22.72
N LEU A 357 36.58 47.68 -22.19
CA LEU A 357 38.02 47.72 -22.48
C LEU A 357 38.32 47.45 -23.96
N SER A 358 37.56 46.56 -24.60
CA SER A 358 37.69 46.29 -26.03
C SER A 358 37.30 47.50 -26.88
N GLU A 359 36.23 48.21 -26.51
CA GLU A 359 35.79 49.44 -27.18
C GLU A 359 36.84 50.56 -27.03
N GLU A 360 37.39 50.75 -25.84
CA GLU A 360 38.46 51.71 -25.56
C GLU A 360 39.74 51.40 -26.37
N LEU A 361 40.17 50.13 -26.40
CA LEU A 361 41.34 49.71 -27.17
C LEU A 361 41.14 49.93 -28.67
N ASN A 362 39.91 49.73 -29.17
CA ASN A 362 39.58 50.00 -30.57
C ASN A 362 39.65 51.50 -30.88
N CYS A 363 39.14 52.36 -29.98
CA CYS A 363 39.24 53.82 -30.09
C CYS A 363 40.72 54.26 -30.12
N GLN A 364 41.55 53.73 -29.22
CA GLN A 364 42.99 54.04 -29.19
C GLN A 364 43.69 53.61 -30.49
N ARG A 365 43.35 52.44 -31.05
CA ARG A 365 43.88 51.98 -32.33
C ARG A 365 43.52 52.94 -33.48
N GLN A 366 42.25 53.33 -33.59
CA GLN A 366 41.80 54.28 -34.62
C GLN A 366 42.48 55.64 -34.49
N ASN A 367 42.67 56.13 -33.25
CA ASN A 367 43.39 57.38 -32.99
C ASN A 367 44.85 57.28 -33.45
N ALA A 368 45.54 56.17 -33.13
CA ALA A 368 46.91 55.95 -33.57
C ALA A 368 47.03 55.85 -35.10
N GLU A 369 46.12 55.13 -35.75
CA GLU A 369 46.05 55.01 -37.22
C GLU A 369 45.85 56.39 -37.89
N SER A 370 44.96 57.21 -37.35
CA SER A 370 44.71 58.57 -37.84
C SER A 370 45.95 59.47 -37.72
N VAL A 371 46.68 59.39 -36.59
CA VAL A 371 47.95 60.12 -36.41
C VAL A 371 49.01 59.64 -37.40
N CYS A 372 49.15 58.33 -37.59
CA CYS A 372 50.07 57.76 -38.57
C CYS A 372 49.75 58.25 -40.00
N GLN A 373 48.49 58.20 -40.42
CA GLN A 373 48.07 58.68 -41.74
C GLN A 373 48.33 60.18 -41.92
N SER A 374 48.05 61.00 -40.90
CA SER A 374 48.34 62.44 -40.91
C SER A 374 49.84 62.74 -41.07
N LEU A 375 50.69 62.01 -40.33
CA LEU A 375 52.14 62.12 -40.46
C LEU A 375 52.63 61.67 -41.84
N GLU A 376 52.09 60.57 -42.36
CA GLU A 376 52.44 60.06 -43.69
C GLU A 376 52.05 61.06 -44.80
N GLN A 377 50.89 61.72 -44.67
CA GLN A 377 50.48 62.80 -45.57
C GLN A 377 51.42 64.00 -45.50
N LYS A 378 51.85 64.41 -44.28
CA LYS A 378 52.83 65.50 -44.11
C LYS A 378 54.18 65.17 -44.73
N ILE A 379 54.65 63.93 -44.57
CA ILE A 379 55.90 63.46 -45.20
C ILE A 379 55.78 63.55 -46.72
N LYS A 380 54.71 63.01 -47.31
CA LYS A 380 54.45 63.10 -48.77
C LYS A 380 54.36 64.55 -49.27
N ALA A 381 53.80 65.46 -48.48
CA ALA A 381 53.77 66.88 -48.83
C ALA A 381 55.16 67.53 -48.82
N LYS A 382 55.98 67.21 -47.81
CA LYS A 382 57.38 67.68 -47.73
C LYS A 382 58.25 67.13 -48.86
N GLU A 383 58.09 65.86 -49.21
CA GLU A 383 58.78 65.25 -50.36
C GLU A 383 58.46 65.97 -51.68
N LYS A 384 57.21 66.41 -51.88
CA LYS A 384 56.82 67.21 -53.05
C LYS A 384 57.46 68.60 -53.05
N GLU A 385 57.53 69.27 -51.89
CA GLU A 385 58.22 70.56 -51.74
C GLU A 385 59.71 70.46 -52.12
N TYR A 386 60.40 69.38 -51.74
CA TYR A 386 61.82 69.19 -52.07
C TYR A 386 62.09 68.87 -53.54
N GLN A 387 61.08 68.43 -54.29
CA GLN A 387 61.19 68.11 -55.71
C GLN A 387 60.93 69.32 -56.63
N GLN A 388 60.43 70.43 -56.08
CA GLN A 388 60.33 71.74 -56.76
C GLN A 388 61.55 72.59 -56.44
#